data_AF-A0A2N6VLI2-F1
#
_entry.id   AF-A0A2N6VLI2-F1
#
_cell.length_a   1.000
_cell.length_b   1.000
_cell.length_c   1.000
_cell.angle_alpha   90.00
_cell.angle_beta   90.00
_cell.angle_gamma   90.00
#
_symmetry.space_group_name_H-M   'P 1'
#
loop_
_entity.id
_entity.type
_entity.pdbx_description
1 polymer ?
#
loop_
_entity_poly.entity_id
_entity_poly.type
_entity_poly.pdbx_seq_one_letter_code
_entity_poly.pdbx_strand_id
1 'polypeptide(L)'
;MDSILDWWKVALPAVAAIYFGWRFFGHRIRNLWDKKAWKEDGHIVAVDISVTNHARIKGDFAPLNTRVVARLKSGEIIVDGWAEDTRWVPREVRAQVFANGGRVINQFEPKINSADPREQQDAIRQMKENYYRYWLREPVPATVCMSKSGRCSITT
;
A
#
# COMPACT_ATOMS: atom_id res chain seq x y z
N MET A 1 25.53 -53.73 12.51
CA MET A 1 25.70 -52.66 11.49
C MET A 1 24.43 -51.85 11.53
N ASP A 2 24.44 -50.72 12.22
CA ASP A 2 23.28 -49.81 12.20
C ASP A 2 23.13 -49.29 10.79
N SER A 3 22.00 -49.61 10.19
CA SER A 3 21.69 -49.29 8.81
C SER A 3 21.65 -47.77 8.65
N ILE A 4 22.27 -47.24 7.60
CA ILE A 4 22.17 -45.82 7.20
C ILE A 4 20.70 -45.35 7.22
N LEU A 5 19.74 -46.24 6.93
CA LEU A 5 18.31 -45.96 7.02
C LEU A 5 17.80 -45.59 8.43
N ASP A 6 18.37 -46.15 9.50
CA ASP A 6 17.93 -45.83 10.87
C ASP A 6 18.49 -44.49 11.35
N TRP A 7 19.66 -44.08 10.84
CA TRP A 7 20.19 -42.73 11.07
C TRP A 7 19.31 -41.66 10.41
N TRP A 8 18.82 -41.91 9.20
CA TRP A 8 17.90 -41.00 8.50
C TRP A 8 16.55 -40.84 9.19
N LYS A 9 16.01 -41.89 9.83
CA LYS A 9 14.73 -41.82 10.58
C LYS A 9 14.79 -40.88 11.78
N VAL A 10 15.96 -40.71 12.40
CA VAL A 10 16.16 -39.80 13.54
C VAL A 10 16.60 -38.41 13.08
N ALA A 11 17.42 -38.33 12.02
CA ALA A 11 17.93 -37.07 11.50
C ALA A 11 16.87 -36.23 10.78
N LEU A 12 15.96 -36.83 10.00
CA LEU A 12 14.93 -36.12 9.25
C LEU A 12 13.97 -35.30 10.14
N PRO A 13 13.41 -35.86 11.22
CA PRO A 13 12.56 -35.10 12.15
C PRO A 13 13.32 -33.96 12.85
N ALA A 14 14.58 -34.17 13.21
CA ALA A 14 15.42 -33.16 13.86
C ALA A 14 15.72 -31.99 12.90
N VAL A 15 16.08 -32.29 11.64
CA VAL A 15 16.32 -31.27 10.61
C VAL A 15 15.02 -30.54 10.28
N ALA A 16 13.90 -31.24 10.16
CA ALA A 16 12.60 -30.62 9.96
C ALA A 16 12.22 -29.70 11.14
N ALA A 17 12.41 -30.14 12.38
CA ALA A 17 12.14 -29.32 13.57
C ALA A 17 13.03 -28.07 13.63
N ILE A 18 14.31 -28.17 13.27
CA ILE A 18 15.22 -27.01 13.17
C ILE A 18 14.78 -26.07 12.05
N TYR A 19 14.41 -26.60 10.88
CA TYR A 19 13.93 -25.81 9.75
C TYR A 19 12.62 -25.08 10.07
N PHE A 20 11.63 -25.78 10.63
CA PHE A 20 10.37 -25.18 11.05
C PHE A 20 10.57 -24.23 12.22
N GLY A 21 11.42 -24.57 13.19
CA GLY A 21 11.81 -23.69 14.29
C GLY A 21 12.42 -22.39 13.78
N TRP A 22 13.40 -22.46 12.87
CA TRP A 22 13.99 -21.29 12.24
C TRP A 22 12.97 -20.50 11.41
N ARG A 23 12.12 -21.18 10.65
CA ARG A 23 11.12 -20.53 9.79
C ARG A 23 10.06 -19.80 10.59
N PHE A 24 9.54 -20.40 11.66
CA PHE A 24 8.52 -19.78 12.51
C PHE A 24 9.12 -18.77 13.50
N PHE A 25 10.23 -19.11 14.14
CA PHE A 25 10.88 -18.25 15.13
C PHE A 25 11.63 -17.10 14.47
N GLY A 26 12.34 -17.34 13.38
CA GLY A 26 13.01 -16.29 12.60
C GLY A 26 12.04 -15.30 11.96
N HIS A 27 10.88 -15.78 11.49
CA HIS A 27 9.81 -14.89 11.00
C HIS A 27 9.22 -14.03 12.14
N ARG A 28 8.97 -14.62 13.32
CA ARG A 28 8.51 -13.86 14.49
C ARG A 28 9.55 -12.87 15.02
N ILE A 29 10.83 -13.24 15.08
CA ILE A 29 11.91 -12.32 15.50
C ILE A 29 12.01 -11.15 14.52
N ARG A 30 11.95 -11.40 13.22
CA ARG A 30 11.99 -10.34 12.20
C ARG A 30 10.83 -9.36 12.37
N ASN A 31 9.61 -9.87 12.55
CA ASN A 31 8.43 -9.05 12.82
C ASN A 31 8.53 -8.26 14.15
N LEU A 32 9.24 -8.79 15.16
CA LEU A 32 9.49 -8.08 16.42
C LEU A 32 10.59 -7.01 16.28
N TRP A 33 11.61 -7.25 15.44
CA TRP A 33 12.70 -6.31 15.20
C TRP A 33 12.30 -5.15 14.27
N ASP A 34 11.30 -5.38 13.41
CA ASP A 34 10.64 -4.36 12.58
C ASP A 34 9.70 -3.42 13.35
N LYS A 35 9.61 -3.56 14.69
CA LYS A 35 8.85 -2.60 15.52
C LYS A 35 9.48 -1.20 15.43
N LYS A 36 8.83 -0.36 14.60
CA LYS A 36 8.82 1.11 14.47
C LYS A 36 10.15 1.82 14.83
N ALA A 37 10.81 2.37 13.81
CA ALA A 37 11.96 3.25 13.97
C ALA A 37 11.56 4.62 14.56
N TRP A 38 10.42 5.18 14.13
CA TRP A 38 9.85 6.41 14.69
C TRP A 38 8.39 6.63 14.23
N LYS A 39 7.70 7.56 14.89
CA LYS A 39 6.29 7.93 14.66
C LYS A 39 6.19 9.46 14.69
N GLU A 40 5.59 10.08 13.68
CA GLU A 40 5.38 11.53 13.64
C GLU A 40 4.00 11.88 13.09
N ASP A 41 3.40 12.94 13.63
CA ASP A 41 2.14 13.45 13.15
C ASP A 41 2.31 14.33 11.91
N GLY A 42 1.30 14.31 11.05
CA GLY A 42 1.21 15.11 9.86
C GLY A 42 -0.21 15.15 9.33
N HIS A 43 -0.32 15.42 8.04
CA HIS A 43 -1.60 15.42 7.33
C HIS A 43 -1.43 14.69 6.01
N ILE A 44 -2.40 13.87 5.65
CA ILE A 44 -2.55 13.39 4.29
C ILE A 44 -2.93 14.59 3.42
N VAL A 45 -2.15 14.82 2.36
CA VAL A 45 -2.30 15.98 1.46
C VAL A 45 -2.63 15.58 0.03
N ALA A 46 -2.34 14.34 -0.36
CA ALA A 46 -2.64 13.83 -1.69
C ALA A 46 -2.77 12.31 -1.73
N VAL A 47 -3.36 11.82 -2.82
CA VAL A 47 -3.42 10.39 -3.17
C VAL A 47 -2.85 10.23 -4.57
N ASP A 48 -1.86 9.34 -4.71
CA ASP A 48 -1.37 8.89 -6.01
C ASP A 48 -2.18 7.66 -6.45
N ILE A 49 -2.61 7.66 -7.71
CA ILE A 49 -3.44 6.62 -8.31
C ILE A 49 -2.70 6.10 -9.53
N SER A 50 -2.29 4.83 -9.50
CA SER A 50 -1.73 4.16 -10.68
C SER A 50 -2.83 3.46 -11.47
N VAL A 51 -2.61 3.35 -12.77
CA VAL A 51 -3.47 2.59 -13.69
C VAL A 51 -2.65 1.52 -14.38
N THR A 52 -3.28 0.42 -14.78
CA THR A 52 -2.62 -0.49 -15.73
C THR A 52 -2.89 -0.05 -17.15
N ASN A 53 -1.85 -0.09 -17.99
CA ASN A 53 -1.93 0.07 -19.43
C ASN A 53 -2.60 -1.12 -20.17
N HIS A 54 -3.20 -2.08 -19.46
CA HIS A 54 -4.00 -3.13 -20.10
C HIS A 54 -5.26 -2.51 -20.68
N ALA A 55 -5.24 -2.24 -21.98
CA ALA A 55 -6.38 -1.76 -22.74
C ALA A 55 -7.56 -2.75 -22.60
N ARG A 56 -8.55 -2.40 -21.79
CA ARG A 56 -9.88 -3.01 -21.93
C ARG A 56 -10.60 -2.34 -23.10
N ILE A 57 -11.41 -3.14 -23.78
CA ILE A 57 -12.24 -2.76 -24.92
C ILE A 57 -13.04 -1.51 -24.52
N LYS A 58 -12.76 -0.35 -25.16
CA LYS A 58 -13.33 1.00 -24.95
C LYS A 58 -12.62 2.00 -24.00
N GLY A 59 -11.30 1.97 -23.86
CA GLY A 59 -10.58 3.11 -23.27
C GLY A 59 -10.80 3.30 -21.76
N ASP A 60 -11.21 2.22 -21.09
CA ASP A 60 -11.31 2.16 -19.64
C ASP A 60 -9.92 1.96 -19.04
N PHE A 61 -9.36 3.03 -18.44
CA PHE A 61 -8.19 2.94 -17.58
C PHE A 61 -8.64 2.40 -16.23
N ALA A 62 -8.41 1.11 -15.96
CA ALA A 62 -8.65 0.58 -14.63
C ALA A 62 -7.54 1.11 -13.68
N PRO A 63 -7.88 1.81 -12.59
CA PRO A 63 -6.92 2.07 -11.53
C PRO A 63 -6.65 0.77 -10.80
N LEU A 64 -5.38 0.50 -10.53
CA LEU A 64 -4.99 -0.72 -9.84
C LEU A 64 -4.45 -0.45 -8.46
N ASN A 65 -3.49 0.46 -8.32
CA ASN A 65 -2.89 0.69 -7.01
C ASN A 65 -3.06 2.14 -6.59
N THR A 66 -3.22 2.36 -5.29
CA THR A 66 -3.16 3.69 -4.72
C THR A 66 -2.05 3.77 -3.69
N ARG A 67 -1.55 4.98 -3.44
CA ARG A 67 -0.74 5.29 -2.28
C ARG A 67 -1.07 6.70 -1.78
N VAL A 68 -0.75 6.96 -0.53
CA VAL A 68 -1.14 8.16 0.19
C VAL A 68 0.13 8.97 0.41
N VAL A 69 0.00 10.28 0.27
CA VAL A 69 1.08 11.24 0.49
C VAL A 69 0.74 12.05 1.72
N ALA A 70 1.60 11.99 2.73
CA ALA A 70 1.49 12.80 3.93
C ALA A 70 2.57 13.88 3.97
N ARG A 71 2.21 15.03 4.52
CA ARG A 71 3.13 16.10 4.91
C ARG A 71 3.26 16.10 6.43
N LEU A 72 4.48 15.93 6.91
CA LEU A 72 4.82 15.96 8.34
C LEU A 72 4.77 17.38 8.90
N LYS A 73 4.77 17.51 10.24
CA LYS A 73 4.91 18.81 10.91
C LYS A 73 6.21 19.51 10.55
N SER A 74 7.28 18.75 10.30
CA SER A 74 8.56 19.24 9.79
C SER A 74 8.49 19.86 8.39
N GLY A 75 7.41 19.63 7.64
CA GLY A 75 7.25 20.03 6.24
C GLY A 75 7.71 18.97 5.23
N GLU A 76 8.36 17.90 5.69
CA GLU A 76 8.77 16.78 4.84
C GLU A 76 7.55 16.06 4.24
N ILE A 77 7.67 15.65 2.97
CA ILE A 77 6.64 14.88 2.27
C ILE A 77 7.05 13.41 2.24
N ILE A 78 6.23 12.59 2.89
CA ILE A 78 6.40 11.14 2.95
C ILE A 78 5.31 10.46 2.14
N VAL A 79 5.69 9.38 1.46
CA VAL A 79 4.79 8.61 0.60
C VAL A 79 4.71 7.18 1.13
N ASP A 80 3.49 6.66 1.23
CA ASP A 80 3.26 5.26 1.60
C ASP A 80 3.59 4.31 0.43
N GLY A 81 3.66 3.01 0.72
CA GLY A 81 3.72 1.97 -0.29
C GLY A 81 2.46 1.93 -1.17
N TRP A 82 2.62 1.42 -2.38
CA TRP A 82 1.48 1.10 -3.25
C TRP A 82 0.69 -0.07 -2.68
N ALA A 83 -0.64 0.06 -2.62
CA ALA A 83 -1.55 -1.01 -2.27
C ALA A 83 -2.60 -1.24 -3.37
N GLU A 84 -3.03 -2.50 -3.51
CA GLU A 84 -3.76 -3.06 -4.66
C GLU A 84 -5.22 -2.58 -4.83
N ASP A 85 -5.71 -1.70 -3.94
CA ASP A 85 -7.06 -1.17 -4.01
C ASP A 85 -7.18 0.20 -3.32
N THR A 86 -8.41 0.65 -3.06
CA THR A 86 -8.70 1.89 -2.31
C THR A 86 -9.14 1.63 -0.87
N ARG A 87 -9.37 0.37 -0.45
CA ARG A 87 -9.94 0.06 0.88
C ARG A 87 -9.03 0.43 2.03
N TRP A 88 -7.72 0.35 1.79
CA TRP A 88 -6.71 0.75 2.75
C TRP A 88 -6.62 2.29 2.91
N VAL A 89 -7.11 3.06 1.93
CA VAL A 89 -7.20 4.53 2.03
C VAL A 89 -8.28 4.91 3.04
N PRO A 90 -7.98 5.82 3.99
CA PRO A 90 -8.93 6.31 4.97
C PRO A 90 -10.23 6.82 4.35
N ARG A 91 -11.34 6.67 5.08
CA ARG A 91 -12.67 6.95 4.54
C ARG A 91 -12.87 8.43 4.19
N GLU A 92 -12.38 9.37 5.02
CA GLU A 92 -12.51 10.80 4.72
C GLU A 92 -11.74 11.17 3.46
N VAL A 93 -10.55 10.61 3.28
CA VAL A 93 -9.73 10.78 2.08
C VAL A 93 -10.45 10.22 0.87
N ARG A 94 -10.98 8.99 0.94
CA ARG A 94 -11.73 8.39 -0.17
C ARG A 94 -12.94 9.21 -0.60
N ALA A 95 -13.66 9.80 0.35
CA ALA A 95 -14.82 10.63 0.04
C ALA A 95 -14.44 11.91 -0.74
N GLN A 96 -13.25 12.45 -0.50
CA GLN A 96 -12.73 13.61 -1.24
C GLN A 96 -12.17 13.24 -2.61
N VAL A 97 -11.63 12.03 -2.78
CA VAL A 97 -10.94 11.64 -4.03
C VAL A 97 -11.85 10.90 -5.01
N PHE A 98 -12.76 10.04 -4.54
CA PHE A 98 -13.53 9.12 -5.38
C PHE A 98 -15.03 9.40 -5.32
N ALA A 99 -15.68 9.53 -6.48
CA ALA A 99 -17.08 9.94 -6.60
C ALA A 99 -18.07 9.03 -5.84
N ASN A 100 -17.77 7.74 -5.68
CA ASN A 100 -18.60 6.76 -4.94
C ASN A 100 -18.01 6.33 -3.59
N GLY A 101 -17.08 7.12 -3.02
CA GLY A 101 -16.47 6.84 -1.71
C GLY A 101 -15.64 5.54 -1.65
N GLY A 102 -15.28 4.96 -2.80
CA GLY A 102 -14.47 3.75 -2.93
C GLY A 102 -15.11 2.49 -2.33
N ARG A 103 -16.45 2.39 -2.31
CA ARG A 103 -17.19 1.24 -1.75
C ARG A 103 -17.25 0.02 -2.66
N VAL A 104 -17.20 0.20 -3.98
CA VAL A 104 -17.33 -0.89 -4.95
C VAL A 104 -15.94 -1.34 -5.40
N ILE A 105 -15.62 -2.60 -5.14
CA ILE A 105 -14.36 -3.24 -5.56
C ILE A 105 -14.35 -3.30 -7.10
N ASN A 106 -13.36 -2.64 -7.70
CA ASN A 106 -12.74 -2.98 -8.98
C ASN A 106 -13.64 -3.48 -10.10
N GLN A 107 -14.42 -2.60 -10.72
CA GLN A 107 -14.79 -2.87 -12.11
C GLN A 107 -14.65 -1.70 -13.08
N PHE A 108 -14.73 -0.41 -12.66
CA PHE A 108 -14.77 0.70 -13.65
C PHE A 108 -14.25 2.10 -13.25
N GLU A 109 -13.58 2.38 -12.12
CA GLU A 109 -13.49 3.80 -11.68
C GLU A 109 -12.11 4.44 -11.58
N PRO A 110 -11.76 5.32 -12.53
CA PRO A 110 -11.19 6.62 -12.22
C PRO A 110 -12.26 7.71 -12.40
N LYS A 111 -13.30 7.72 -11.54
CA LYS A 111 -14.15 8.92 -11.38
C LYS A 111 -13.66 9.69 -10.16
N ILE A 112 -12.76 10.63 -10.43
CA ILE A 112 -12.29 11.57 -9.43
C ILE A 112 -13.48 12.44 -9.01
N ASN A 113 -13.59 12.67 -7.71
CA ASN A 113 -14.58 13.58 -7.14
C ASN A 113 -14.13 15.04 -7.42
N SER A 114 -14.24 15.45 -8.67
CA SER A 114 -14.03 16.82 -9.11
C SER A 114 -15.22 17.32 -9.92
N ALA A 115 -15.61 18.56 -9.62
CA ALA A 115 -16.62 19.30 -10.36
C ALA A 115 -16.09 19.92 -11.65
N ASP A 116 -14.77 19.93 -11.87
CA ASP A 116 -14.14 20.48 -13.08
C ASP A 116 -13.91 19.36 -14.12
N PRO A 117 -14.54 19.43 -15.31
CA PRO A 117 -14.27 18.50 -16.40
C PRO A 117 -12.81 18.48 -16.88
N ARG A 118 -12.07 19.59 -16.73
CA ARG A 118 -10.65 19.68 -17.11
C ARG A 118 -9.78 18.84 -16.19
N GLU A 119 -10.04 18.83 -14.89
CA GLU A 119 -9.31 17.97 -13.94
C GLU A 119 -9.50 16.48 -14.26
N GLN A 120 -10.70 16.09 -14.71
CA GLN A 120 -10.95 14.72 -15.16
C GLN A 120 -10.15 14.39 -16.42
N GLN A 121 -10.06 15.30 -17.38
CA GLN A 121 -9.26 15.12 -18.60
C GLN A 121 -7.76 15.08 -18.32
N ASP A 122 -7.28 15.96 -17.44
CA ASP A 122 -5.88 16.00 -17.01
C ASP A 122 -5.52 14.73 -16.22
N ALA A 123 -6.44 14.22 -15.40
CA ALA A 123 -6.26 12.95 -14.74
C ALA A 123 -6.16 11.80 -15.74
N ILE A 124 -7.03 11.74 -16.74
CA ILE A 124 -6.95 10.75 -17.82
C ILE A 124 -5.63 10.88 -18.58
N ARG A 125 -5.14 12.10 -18.83
CA ARG A 125 -3.82 12.34 -19.46
C ARG A 125 -2.68 11.80 -18.59
N GLN A 126 -2.62 12.16 -17.31
CA GLN A 126 -1.57 11.72 -16.38
C GLN A 126 -1.61 10.19 -16.13
N MET A 127 -2.82 9.62 -16.07
CA MET A 127 -3.02 8.17 -15.98
C MET A 127 -2.42 7.45 -17.19
N LYS A 128 -2.55 7.98 -18.41
CA LYS A 128 -1.87 7.42 -19.60
C LYS A 128 -0.34 7.46 -19.50
N GLU A 129 0.20 8.43 -18.75
CA GLU A 129 1.63 8.67 -18.68
C GLU A 129 2.32 7.80 -17.62
N ASN A 130 1.70 7.53 -16.46
CA ASN A 130 2.13 6.50 -15.47
C ASN A 130 1.16 6.42 -14.25
N TYR A 131 0.84 7.57 -13.66
CA TYR A 131 0.00 7.71 -12.48
C TYR A 131 -0.53 9.15 -12.39
N TYR A 132 -1.60 9.36 -11.62
CA TYR A 132 -2.18 10.68 -11.35
C TYR A 132 -2.11 11.00 -9.86
N ARG A 133 -1.71 12.23 -9.52
CA ARG A 133 -1.72 12.75 -8.14
C ARG A 133 -2.93 13.66 -7.93
N TYR A 134 -3.85 13.23 -7.07
CA TYR A 134 -4.96 14.06 -6.63
C TYR A 134 -4.60 14.78 -5.31
N TRP A 135 -4.61 16.11 -5.32
CA TRP A 135 -4.41 16.91 -4.11
C TRP A 135 -5.72 17.04 -3.35
N LEU A 136 -5.67 16.76 -2.04
CA LEU A 136 -6.85 16.92 -1.19
C LEU A 136 -7.17 18.40 -1.00
N ARG A 137 -8.46 18.72 -1.04
CA ARG A 137 -8.95 20.07 -0.71
C ARG A 137 -8.80 20.34 0.78
N GLU A 138 -9.10 19.33 1.59
CA GLU A 138 -8.98 19.38 3.04
C GLU A 138 -7.98 18.30 3.50
N PRO A 139 -6.80 18.70 3.99
CA PRO A 139 -5.82 17.77 4.52
C PRO A 139 -6.40 16.98 5.71
N VAL A 140 -6.19 15.66 5.73
CA VAL A 140 -6.71 14.79 6.79
C VAL A 140 -5.59 14.50 7.79
N PRO A 141 -5.78 14.72 9.11
CA PRO A 141 -4.77 14.39 10.11
C PRO A 141 -4.36 12.93 10.01
N ALA A 142 -3.05 12.68 10.10
CA ALA A 142 -2.54 11.33 10.08
C ALA A 142 -1.24 11.23 10.88
N THR A 143 -0.93 10.01 11.29
CA THR A 143 0.38 9.65 11.79
C THR A 143 1.13 8.82 10.75
N VAL A 144 2.36 9.23 10.48
CA VAL A 144 3.35 8.47 9.73
C VAL A 144 4.14 7.57 10.69
N CYS A 145 4.18 6.27 10.38
CA CYS A 145 5.00 5.30 11.08
C CYS A 145 6.09 4.77 10.14
N MET A 146 7.35 4.97 10.51
CA MET A 146 8.49 4.43 9.77
C MET A 146 9.02 3.18 10.47
N SER A 147 9.24 2.10 9.72
CA SER A 147 9.86 0.87 10.21
C SER A 147 11.38 0.89 10.04
N LYS A 148 12.10 0.00 10.74
CA LYS A 148 13.56 -0.12 10.60
C LYS A 148 13.99 -0.60 9.21
N SER A 149 13.11 -1.31 8.49
CA SER A 149 13.31 -1.69 7.09
C SER A 149 13.16 -0.54 6.09
N GLY A 150 12.83 0.68 6.55
CA GLY A 150 12.61 1.85 5.70
C GLY A 150 11.22 1.89 5.05
N ARG A 151 10.33 0.95 5.39
CA ARG A 151 8.93 1.02 4.95
C ARG A 151 8.17 2.03 5.79
N CYS A 152 7.44 2.90 5.09
CA CYS A 152 6.47 3.82 5.67
C CYS A 152 5.10 3.14 5.76
N SER A 153 4.28 3.56 6.72
CA SER A 153 2.84 3.31 6.77
C SER A 153 2.16 4.55 7.32
N ILE A 154 1.07 4.98 6.70
CA ILE A 154 0.32 6.17 7.08
C ILE A 154 -1.04 5.76 7.64
N THR A 155 -1.35 6.21 8.85
CA THR A 155 -2.60 5.87 9.55
C THR A 155 -3.28 7.14 10.06
N THR A 156 -4.59 7.29 9.85
CA THR A 156 -5.41 8.36 10.44
C THR A 156 -5.82 8.03 11.87
#